data_AF-A0A2G9CCL8-F1
#
_entry.id   AF-A0A2G9CCL8-F1
#
_cell.length_a   1.000
_cell.length_b   1.000
_cell.length_c   1.000
_cell.angle_alpha   90.00
_cell.angle_beta   90.00
_cell.angle_gamma   90.00
#
_symmetry.space_group_name_H-M   'P 1'
#
loop_
_entity.id
_entity.type
_entity.pdbx_description
1 polymer ?
#
loop_
_entity_poly.entity_id
_entity_poly.type
_entity_poly.pdbx_seq_one_letter_code
_entity_poly.pdbx_strand_id
1 'polypeptide(L)'
;MTSTAYKHFIAASAHLHRLVRAQLVGDDGQGHAPTQILGAARLAGLLMFRGFRVDSSGLAPGMRLMSDEARLGSDRLREALLATLRQLGRSLDPDDLDPHCMTPALSRLAFIEVHERLTPSTLAYLEQSPMGVRNAALAAAAACAGLIHDHATALPAHQAAALACCGFEEGLTTVPWPLRPAQLLATRGWAAAAHIRTMS
;
A
#
# COMPACT_ATOMS: atom_id res chain seq x y z
N MET A 1 -12.23 -12.31 10.66
CA MET A 1 -12.43 -12.43 9.19
C MET A 1 -13.03 -13.80 8.90
N THR A 2 -13.98 -13.91 7.97
CA THR A 2 -14.45 -15.23 7.50
C THR A 2 -13.33 -15.94 6.73
N SER A 3 -13.35 -17.27 6.68
CA SER A 3 -12.34 -18.08 5.97
C SER A 3 -12.17 -17.62 4.50
N THR A 4 -13.27 -17.24 3.84
CA THR A 4 -13.25 -16.71 2.47
C THR A 4 -12.59 -15.34 2.37
N ALA A 5 -12.89 -14.39 3.26
CA ALA A 5 -12.27 -13.06 3.23
C ALA A 5 -10.74 -13.14 3.46
N TYR A 6 -10.31 -14.05 4.34
CA TYR A 6 -8.89 -14.30 4.59
C TYR A 6 -8.17 -14.87 3.38
N LYS A 7 -8.77 -15.83 2.66
CA LYS A 7 -8.21 -16.36 1.41
C LYS A 7 -7.97 -15.27 0.36
N HIS A 8 -8.93 -14.37 0.18
CA HIS A 8 -8.79 -13.24 -0.75
C HIS A 8 -7.67 -12.30 -0.30
N PHE A 9 -7.59 -11.98 1.00
CA PHE A 9 -6.50 -11.16 1.57
C PHE A 9 -5.12 -11.72 1.23
N ILE A 10 -4.91 -13.01 1.49
CA ILE A 10 -3.63 -13.69 1.22
C ILE A 10 -3.34 -13.70 -0.28
N ALA A 11 -4.34 -13.98 -1.13
CA ALA A 11 -4.17 -13.97 -2.58
C ALA A 11 -3.78 -12.58 -3.11
N ALA A 12 -4.39 -11.51 -2.60
CA ALA A 12 -4.06 -10.14 -2.98
C ALA A 12 -2.66 -9.75 -2.50
N SER A 13 -2.30 -10.06 -1.25
CA SER A 13 -0.95 -9.81 -0.73
C SER A 13 0.11 -10.50 -1.61
N ALA A 14 -0.08 -11.78 -1.93
CA ALA A 14 0.83 -12.53 -2.79
C ALA A 14 0.87 -11.97 -4.23
N HIS A 15 -0.26 -11.53 -4.78
CA HIS A 15 -0.31 -10.89 -6.09
C HIS A 15 0.47 -9.58 -6.10
N LEU A 16 0.20 -8.68 -5.14
CA LEU A 16 0.85 -7.38 -5.04
C LEU A 16 2.35 -7.51 -4.77
N HIS A 17 2.76 -8.49 -3.95
CA HIS A 17 4.16 -8.82 -3.75
C HIS A 17 4.86 -9.15 -5.06
N ARG A 18 4.29 -10.06 -5.87
CA ARG A 18 4.84 -10.42 -7.19
C ARG A 18 4.81 -9.24 -8.16
N LEU A 19 3.73 -8.46 -8.16
CA LEU A 19 3.57 -7.29 -9.02
C LEU A 19 4.69 -6.27 -8.79
N VAL A 20 4.96 -5.94 -7.52
CA VAL A 20 6.04 -5.02 -7.14
C VAL A 20 7.38 -5.56 -7.60
N ARG A 21 7.68 -6.84 -7.36
CA ARG A 21 8.94 -7.45 -7.78
C ARG A 21 9.12 -7.46 -9.29
N ALA A 22 8.03 -7.62 -10.05
CA ALA A 22 8.08 -7.67 -11.51
C ALA A 22 8.19 -6.27 -12.15
N GLN A 23 7.55 -5.25 -11.58
CA GLN A 23 7.44 -3.94 -12.20
C GLN A 23 8.41 -2.90 -11.65
N LEU A 24 8.89 -3.06 -10.41
CA LEU A 24 9.90 -2.19 -9.80
C LEU A 24 11.29 -2.82 -9.88
N VAL A 25 11.74 -2.99 -11.12
CA VAL A 25 13.11 -3.40 -11.46
C VAL A 25 13.87 -2.23 -12.11
N GLY A 26 15.20 -2.26 -11.98
CA GLY A 26 16.09 -1.36 -12.71
C GLY A 26 16.27 -1.78 -14.17
N ASP A 27 17.10 -1.03 -14.90
CA ASP A 27 17.38 -1.29 -16.32
C ASP A 27 18.09 -2.63 -16.57
N ASP A 28 18.77 -3.15 -15.54
CA ASP A 28 19.39 -4.48 -15.51
C ASP A 28 18.40 -5.61 -15.23
N GLY A 29 17.11 -5.28 -15.07
CA GLY A 29 16.05 -6.21 -14.70
C GLY A 29 16.10 -6.68 -13.25
N GLN A 30 17.00 -6.13 -12.42
CA GLN A 30 17.15 -6.51 -11.03
C GLN A 30 16.33 -5.62 -10.09
N GLY A 31 15.86 -6.23 -9.00
CA GLY A 31 15.14 -5.52 -7.95
C GLY A 31 16.08 -4.76 -7.02
N HIS A 32 15.85 -3.46 -6.84
CA HIS A 32 16.51 -2.68 -5.79
C HIS A 32 15.65 -2.67 -4.52
N ALA A 33 16.15 -3.27 -3.44
CA ALA A 33 15.39 -3.51 -2.21
C ALA A 33 14.67 -2.25 -1.67
N PRO A 34 15.35 -1.11 -1.44
CA PRO A 34 14.67 0.12 -1.03
C PRO A 34 13.57 0.59 -1.98
N THR A 35 13.79 0.49 -3.30
CA THR A 35 12.79 0.90 -4.31
C THR A 35 11.55 0.02 -4.25
N GLN A 36 11.71 -1.29 -4.10
CA GLN A 36 10.59 -2.23 -4.03
C GLN A 36 9.80 -2.07 -2.73
N ILE A 37 10.50 -1.96 -1.59
CA ILE A 37 9.89 -1.77 -0.27
C ILE A 37 9.13 -0.44 -0.23
N LEU A 38 9.78 0.67 -0.58
CA LEU A 38 9.16 1.98 -0.60
C LEU A 38 8.00 2.04 -1.62
N GLY A 39 8.17 1.42 -2.78
CA GLY A 39 7.13 1.39 -3.81
C GLY A 39 5.87 0.63 -3.37
N ALA A 40 6.03 -0.53 -2.73
CA ALA A 40 4.92 -1.26 -2.13
C ALA A 40 4.23 -0.46 -1.02
N ALA A 41 5.01 0.23 -0.18
CA ALA A 41 4.48 1.08 0.87
C ALA A 41 3.68 2.28 0.31
N ARG A 42 4.22 2.98 -0.69
CA ARG A 42 3.53 4.06 -1.42
C ARG A 42 2.23 3.57 -2.03
N LEU A 43 2.22 2.37 -2.64
CA LEU A 43 1.01 1.75 -3.17
C LEU A 43 -0.02 1.51 -2.07
N ALA A 44 0.40 0.97 -0.92
CA ALA A 44 -0.49 0.75 0.23
C ALA A 44 -1.12 2.06 0.73
N GLY A 45 -0.32 3.11 0.87
CA GLY A 45 -0.80 4.45 1.24
C GLY A 45 -1.78 5.02 0.21
N LEU A 46 -1.45 4.93 -1.09
CA LEU A 46 -2.29 5.40 -2.19
C LEU A 46 -3.66 4.70 -2.22
N LEU A 47 -3.66 3.37 -2.04
CA LEU A 47 -4.90 2.60 -1.94
C LEU A 47 -5.70 3.05 -0.71
N MET A 48 -5.06 3.23 0.44
CA MET A 48 -5.74 3.69 1.64
C MET A 48 -6.37 5.08 1.43
N PHE A 49 -5.62 6.02 0.83
CA PHE A 49 -6.11 7.36 0.48
C PHE A 49 -7.36 7.29 -0.40
N ARG A 50 -7.36 6.43 -1.44
CA ARG A 50 -8.52 6.25 -2.33
C ARG A 50 -9.77 5.74 -1.62
N GLY A 51 -9.63 5.20 -0.41
CA GLY A 51 -10.75 4.83 0.45
C GLY A 51 -11.26 5.95 1.36
N PHE A 52 -10.59 7.11 1.42
CA PHE A 52 -10.99 8.25 2.25
C PHE A 52 -12.27 8.90 1.75
N ARG A 53 -13.01 9.53 2.66
CA ARG A 53 -14.24 10.28 2.37
C ARG A 53 -13.97 11.78 2.26
N VAL A 54 -12.85 12.12 1.63
CA VAL A 54 -12.45 13.50 1.39
C VAL A 54 -12.83 13.87 -0.04
N ASP A 55 -13.46 15.03 -0.22
CA ASP A 55 -13.61 15.60 -1.56
C ASP A 55 -12.26 16.13 -2.05
N SER A 56 -11.59 15.33 -2.89
CA SER A 56 -10.35 15.70 -3.54
C SER A 56 -10.55 16.19 -4.97
N SER A 57 -11.79 16.43 -5.42
CA SER A 57 -12.09 16.73 -6.82
C SER A 57 -11.51 18.06 -7.32
N GLY A 58 -11.35 19.03 -6.41
CA GLY A 58 -10.72 20.32 -6.68
C GLY A 58 -9.21 20.38 -6.41
N LEU A 59 -8.59 19.28 -5.97
CA LEU A 59 -7.17 19.25 -5.61
C LEU A 59 -6.32 18.77 -6.79
N ALA A 60 -5.15 19.38 -6.98
CA ALA A 60 -4.23 18.94 -8.02
C ALA A 60 -3.54 17.62 -7.62
N PRO A 61 -3.42 16.65 -8.54
CA PRO A 61 -2.63 15.44 -8.31
C PRO A 61 -1.20 15.75 -7.87
N GLY A 62 -0.67 14.95 -6.94
CA GLY A 62 0.67 15.16 -6.37
C GLY A 62 0.72 16.16 -5.21
N MET A 63 -0.36 16.92 -4.96
CA MET A 63 -0.42 17.79 -3.78
C MET A 63 -0.42 16.97 -2.49
N ARG A 64 0.23 17.50 -1.44
CA ARG A 64 0.11 16.94 -0.08
C ARG A 64 -1.18 17.43 0.58
N LEU A 65 -1.97 16.49 1.10
CA LEU A 65 -3.16 16.72 1.88
C LEU A 65 -3.01 16.03 3.23
N MET A 66 -3.03 16.83 4.30
CA MET A 66 -3.10 16.32 5.68
C MET A 66 -4.57 16.15 6.07
N SER A 67 -4.92 15.01 6.64
CA SER A 67 -6.26 14.75 7.20
C SER A 67 -6.19 13.81 8.39
N ASP A 68 -7.25 13.78 9.19
CA ASP A 68 -7.39 12.83 10.29
C ASP A 68 -7.44 11.37 9.75
N GLU A 69 -8.02 11.16 8.57
CA GLU A 69 -8.00 9.87 7.90
C GLU A 69 -6.60 9.42 7.51
N ALA A 70 -5.72 10.35 7.10
CA ALA A 70 -4.32 10.03 6.81
C ALA A 70 -3.59 9.54 8.08
N ARG A 71 -3.83 10.20 9.23
CA ARG A 71 -3.29 9.77 10.53
C ARG A 71 -3.78 8.36 10.91
N LEU A 72 -5.09 8.13 10.88
CA LEU A 72 -5.68 6.82 11.18
C LEU A 72 -5.26 5.73 10.19
N GLY A 73 -5.08 6.08 8.91
CA GLY A 73 -4.58 5.19 7.88
C GLY A 73 -3.13 4.79 8.14
N SER A 74 -2.30 5.71 8.60
CA SER A 74 -0.89 5.47 8.96
C SER A 74 -0.77 4.42 10.04
N ASP A 75 -1.53 4.58 11.14
CA ASP A 75 -1.54 3.60 12.24
C ASP A 75 -1.94 2.20 11.77
N ARG A 76 -2.98 2.10 10.92
CA ARG A 76 -3.45 0.82 10.40
C ARG A 76 -2.45 0.13 9.47
N LEU A 77 -1.80 0.90 8.58
CA LEU A 77 -0.80 0.33 7.66
C LEU A 77 0.45 -0.12 8.44
N ARG A 78 0.88 0.66 9.42
CA ARG A 78 1.98 0.33 10.32
C ARG A 78 1.67 -0.92 11.15
N GLU A 79 0.48 -1.01 11.74
CA GLU A 79 0.05 -2.20 12.49
C GLU A 79 0.05 -3.45 11.60
N ALA A 80 -0.50 -3.36 10.38
CA ALA A 80 -0.51 -4.47 9.42
C ALA A 80 0.91 -4.91 9.01
N LEU A 81 1.81 -3.95 8.78
CA LEU A 81 3.22 -4.21 8.48
C LEU A 81 3.89 -4.99 9.63
N LEU A 82 3.85 -4.44 10.85
CA LEU A 82 4.52 -5.02 12.01
C LEU A 82 3.93 -6.39 12.41
N ALA A 83 2.60 -6.54 12.34
CA ALA A 83 1.95 -7.81 12.60
C ALA A 83 2.38 -8.88 11.59
N THR A 84 2.48 -8.53 10.31
CA THR A 84 2.93 -9.45 9.25
C THR A 84 4.41 -9.80 9.43
N LEU A 85 5.27 -8.83 9.74
CA LEU A 85 6.69 -9.09 10.03
C LEU A 85 6.86 -10.04 11.21
N ARG A 86 6.08 -9.87 12.29
CA ARG A 86 6.10 -10.78 13.45
C ARG A 86 5.71 -12.21 13.06
N GLN A 87 4.68 -12.37 12.22
CA GLN A 87 4.28 -13.69 11.68
C GLN A 87 5.38 -14.32 10.80
N LEU A 88 6.20 -13.50 10.15
CA LEU A 88 7.36 -13.93 9.36
C LEU A 88 8.64 -14.10 10.21
N GLY A 89 8.53 -14.11 11.54
CA GLY A 89 9.65 -14.32 12.47
C GLY A 89 10.54 -13.09 12.68
N ARG A 90 10.08 -11.89 12.29
CA ARG A 90 10.77 -10.61 12.51
C ARG A 90 10.00 -9.80 13.56
N SER A 91 10.35 -9.95 14.83
CA SER A 91 9.78 -9.10 15.87
C SER A 91 10.46 -7.73 15.85
N LEU A 92 9.66 -6.69 15.60
CA LEU A 92 10.06 -5.29 15.70
C LEU A 92 8.96 -4.55 16.45
N ASP A 93 9.36 -3.69 17.37
CA ASP A 93 8.50 -2.72 18.01
C ASP A 93 8.63 -1.35 17.31
N PRO A 94 7.63 -0.46 17.41
CA PRO A 94 7.68 0.85 16.78
C PRO A 94 8.91 1.68 17.17
N ASP A 95 9.44 1.47 18.38
CA ASP A 95 10.61 2.17 18.90
C ASP A 95 11.94 1.61 18.33
N ASP A 96 11.91 0.46 17.66
CA ASP A 96 13.10 -0.14 17.02
C ASP A 96 13.40 0.46 15.63
N LEU A 97 12.48 1.25 15.07
CA LEU A 97 12.62 1.76 13.71
C LEU A 97 13.77 2.77 13.59
N ASP A 98 14.61 2.63 12.57
CA ASP A 98 15.72 3.57 12.32
C ASP A 98 15.19 4.88 11.71
N PRO A 99 15.18 6.01 12.46
CA PRO A 99 14.67 7.27 11.94
C PRO A 99 15.48 7.80 10.75
N HIS A 100 16.75 7.43 10.61
CA HIS A 100 17.58 7.85 9.48
C HIS A 100 17.17 7.19 8.15
N CYS A 101 16.50 6.05 8.22
CA CYS A 101 15.97 5.35 7.04
C CYS A 101 14.54 5.74 6.70
N MET A 102 13.89 6.62 7.48
CA MET A 102 12.57 7.16 7.19
C MET A 102 12.63 8.28 6.14
N THR A 103 13.17 7.96 4.96
CA THR A 103 13.40 8.92 3.87
C THR A 103 13.16 8.28 2.50
N PRO A 104 12.54 9.00 1.55
CA PRO A 104 12.34 8.48 0.20
C PRO A 104 13.62 8.43 -0.62
N ALA A 105 14.70 9.09 -0.15
CA ALA A 105 15.96 9.23 -0.87
C ALA A 105 16.69 7.89 -1.15
N LEU A 106 16.31 6.83 -0.43
CA LEU A 106 16.85 5.49 -0.67
C LEU A 106 16.25 4.82 -1.92
N SER A 107 15.11 5.29 -2.41
CA SER A 107 14.50 4.76 -3.64
C SER A 107 15.14 5.36 -4.89
N ARG A 108 15.29 4.52 -5.92
CA ARG A 108 15.72 4.94 -7.27
C ARG A 108 14.58 5.49 -8.13
N LEU A 109 13.34 5.38 -7.64
CA LEU A 109 12.15 5.87 -8.35
C LEU A 109 11.45 6.95 -7.53
N ALA A 110 11.03 8.01 -8.24
CA ALA A 110 10.13 9.01 -7.73
C ALA A 110 8.73 8.42 -7.45
N PHE A 111 7.94 9.14 -6.67
CA PHE A 111 6.60 8.71 -6.30
C PHE A 111 5.69 8.50 -7.52
N ILE A 112 5.74 9.41 -8.50
CA ILE A 112 4.94 9.33 -9.73
C ILE A 112 5.30 8.10 -10.57
N GLU A 113 6.58 7.75 -10.68
CA GLU A 113 7.01 6.59 -11.45
C GLU A 113 6.51 5.28 -10.82
N VAL A 114 6.54 5.18 -9.49
CA VAL A 114 5.92 4.06 -8.76
C VAL A 114 4.42 4.00 -9.03
N HIS A 115 3.74 5.14 -8.99
CA HIS A 115 2.32 5.23 -9.27
C HIS A 115 1.98 4.72 -10.67
N GLU A 116 2.67 5.19 -11.70
CA GLU A 116 2.45 4.82 -13.11
C GLU A 116 2.70 3.34 -13.35
N ARG A 117 3.74 2.77 -12.73
CA ARG A 117 4.06 1.35 -12.87
C ARG A 117 3.02 0.47 -12.17
N LEU A 118 2.74 0.70 -10.89
CA LEU A 118 1.99 -0.25 -10.06
C LEU A 118 0.47 -0.05 -10.06
N THR A 119 0.00 1.20 -10.10
CA THR A 119 -1.42 1.51 -9.84
C THR A 119 -2.34 0.94 -10.90
N PRO A 120 -2.05 1.03 -12.22
CA PRO A 120 -2.94 0.50 -13.24
C PRO A 120 -3.19 -1.01 -13.11
N SER A 121 -2.13 -1.80 -12.94
CA SER A 121 -2.23 -3.26 -12.77
C SER A 121 -2.90 -3.65 -11.46
N THR A 122 -2.62 -2.90 -10.38
CA THR A 122 -3.28 -3.13 -9.09
C THR A 122 -4.79 -2.92 -9.19
N LEU A 123 -5.23 -1.84 -9.84
CA LEU A 123 -6.66 -1.57 -9.98
C LEU A 123 -7.34 -2.57 -10.92
N ALA A 124 -6.69 -2.99 -12.00
CA ALA A 124 -7.19 -4.06 -12.86
C ALA A 124 -7.37 -5.39 -12.11
N TYR A 125 -6.47 -5.72 -11.18
CA TYR A 125 -6.65 -6.87 -10.29
C TYR A 125 -7.85 -6.69 -9.35
N LEU A 126 -8.03 -5.49 -8.78
CA LEU A 126 -9.14 -5.20 -7.86
C LEU A 126 -10.51 -5.17 -8.54
N GLU A 127 -10.60 -4.83 -9.83
CA GLU A 127 -11.84 -4.93 -10.61
C GLU A 127 -12.41 -6.35 -10.64
N GLN A 128 -11.54 -7.36 -10.54
CA GLN A 128 -11.91 -8.78 -10.57
C GLN A 128 -11.95 -9.40 -9.17
N SER A 129 -11.68 -8.61 -8.13
CA SER A 129 -11.58 -9.08 -6.76
C SER A 129 -12.79 -8.60 -5.95
N PRO A 130 -13.39 -9.43 -5.09
CA PRO A 130 -14.41 -8.96 -4.15
C PRO A 130 -13.82 -8.08 -3.04
N MET A 131 -12.51 -7.80 -3.09
CA MET A 131 -11.80 -7.02 -2.09
C MET A 131 -11.93 -5.53 -2.35
N GLY A 132 -12.50 -4.80 -1.39
CA GLY A 132 -12.50 -3.34 -1.42
C GLY A 132 -11.08 -2.75 -1.28
N VAL A 133 -10.92 -1.53 -1.80
CA VAL A 133 -9.64 -0.79 -1.82
C VAL A 133 -8.95 -0.68 -0.45
N ARG A 134 -9.71 -0.55 0.64
CA ARG A 134 -9.14 -0.49 2.00
C ARG A 134 -8.48 -1.81 2.42
N ASN A 135 -9.08 -2.95 2.08
CA ASN A 135 -8.48 -4.25 2.34
C ASN A 135 -7.29 -4.51 1.41
N ALA A 136 -7.35 -4.00 0.17
CA ALA A 136 -6.22 -4.03 -0.75
C ALA A 136 -5.03 -3.22 -0.23
N ALA A 137 -5.29 -2.08 0.42
CA ALA A 137 -4.24 -1.29 1.07
C ALA A 137 -3.54 -2.07 2.18
N LEU A 138 -4.30 -2.78 3.03
CA LEU A 138 -3.73 -3.65 4.06
C LEU A 138 -2.99 -4.85 3.46
N ALA A 139 -3.50 -5.41 2.35
CA ALA A 139 -2.82 -6.48 1.62
C ALA A 139 -1.50 -5.98 0.99
N ALA A 140 -1.46 -4.74 0.50
CA ALA A 140 -0.24 -4.10 0.02
C ALA A 140 0.78 -3.86 1.15
N ALA A 141 0.32 -3.49 2.36
CA ALA A 141 1.19 -3.41 3.54
C ALA A 141 1.75 -4.78 3.94
N ALA A 142 0.94 -5.84 3.89
CA ALA A 142 1.42 -7.21 4.10
C ALA A 142 2.40 -7.66 3.01
N ALA A 143 2.16 -7.29 1.75
CA ALA A 143 3.10 -7.52 0.66
C ALA A 143 4.43 -6.76 0.89
N CYS A 144 4.37 -5.53 1.40
CA CYS A 144 5.54 -4.76 1.80
C CYS A 144 6.35 -5.49 2.90
N ALA A 145 5.69 -6.04 3.92
CA ALA A 145 6.35 -6.88 4.92
C ALA A 145 7.03 -8.13 4.31
N GLY A 146 6.40 -8.76 3.32
CA GLY A 146 7.01 -9.85 2.55
C GLY A 146 8.30 -9.41 1.83
N LEU A 147 8.30 -8.24 1.20
CA LEU A 147 9.50 -7.69 0.55
C LEU A 147 10.61 -7.39 1.57
N ILE A 148 10.27 -6.87 2.75
CA ILE A 148 11.24 -6.65 3.83
C ILE A 148 11.86 -7.98 4.28
N HIS A 149 11.03 -9.03 4.43
CA HIS A 149 11.52 -10.35 4.78
C HIS A 149 12.47 -10.92 3.73
N ASP A 150 12.08 -10.86 2.46
CA ASP A 150 12.85 -11.37 1.32
C ASP A 150 14.18 -10.63 1.13
N HIS A 151 14.22 -9.31 1.43
CA HIS A 151 15.39 -8.46 1.28
C HIS A 151 16.21 -8.28 2.56
N ALA A 152 16.00 -9.12 3.58
CA ALA A 152 16.63 -8.95 4.89
C ALA A 152 18.16 -9.00 4.88
N THR A 153 18.77 -9.59 3.84
CA THR A 153 20.24 -9.59 3.63
C THR A 153 20.77 -8.29 3.03
N ALA A 154 19.94 -7.56 2.29
CA ALA A 154 20.31 -6.31 1.62
C ALA A 154 19.96 -5.07 2.45
N LEU A 155 18.86 -5.12 3.21
CA LEU A 155 18.41 -4.04 4.08
C LEU A 155 17.86 -4.62 5.39
N PRO A 156 18.50 -4.34 6.55
CA PRO A 156 18.02 -4.80 7.85
C PRO A 156 16.56 -4.43 8.10
N ALA A 157 15.81 -5.32 8.77
CA ALA A 157 14.36 -5.18 8.91
C ALA A 157 13.90 -3.87 9.59
N HIS A 158 14.65 -3.36 10.57
CA HIS A 158 14.33 -2.10 11.25
C HIS A 158 14.47 -0.88 10.33
N GLN A 159 15.50 -0.85 9.48
CA GLN A 159 15.70 0.19 8.45
C GLN A 159 14.64 0.08 7.36
N ALA A 160 14.37 -1.14 6.91
CA ALA A 160 13.37 -1.43 5.89
C ALA A 160 11.95 -1.07 6.33
N ALA A 161 11.60 -1.33 7.60
CA ALA A 161 10.32 -0.96 8.18
C ALA A 161 10.18 0.55 8.37
N ALA A 162 11.25 1.26 8.73
CA ALA A 162 11.27 2.73 8.77
C ALA A 162 11.04 3.33 7.38
N LEU A 163 11.71 2.78 6.35
CA LEU A 163 11.49 3.17 4.96
C LEU A 163 10.04 2.93 4.51
N ALA A 164 9.44 1.79 4.88
CA ALA A 164 8.04 1.51 4.60
C ALA A 164 7.10 2.53 5.27
N CYS A 165 7.38 2.95 6.52
CA CYS A 165 6.58 3.98 7.19
C CYS A 165 6.63 5.32 6.43
N CYS A 166 7.79 5.71 5.91
CA CYS A 166 7.92 6.88 5.04
C CYS A 166 7.05 6.73 3.77
N GLY A 167 7.10 5.58 3.10
CA GLY A 167 6.29 5.32 1.91
C GLY A 167 4.78 5.30 2.18
N PHE A 168 4.35 4.78 3.34
CA PHE A 168 2.95 4.87 3.78
C PHE A 168 2.52 6.33 3.90
N GLU A 169 3.30 7.17 4.58
CA GLU A 169 2.98 8.59 4.74
C GLU A 169 2.89 9.30 3.39
N GLU A 170 3.87 9.11 2.49
CA GLU A 170 3.82 9.67 1.14
C GLU A 170 2.54 9.25 0.41
N GLY A 171 2.17 7.96 0.47
CA GLY A 171 0.97 7.45 -0.20
C GLY A 171 -0.34 7.93 0.44
N LEU A 172 -0.38 8.05 1.76
CA LEU A 172 -1.54 8.49 2.55
C LEU A 172 -1.82 9.98 2.46
N THR A 173 -0.86 10.75 1.95
CA THR A 173 -0.94 12.20 1.96
C THR A 173 -0.84 12.80 0.56
N THR A 174 -0.44 12.03 -0.45
CA THR A 174 -0.36 12.51 -1.83
C THR A 174 -1.70 12.32 -2.53
N VAL A 175 -2.31 13.44 -2.97
CA VAL A 175 -3.52 13.42 -3.80
C VAL A 175 -3.25 12.57 -5.04
N PRO A 176 -3.98 11.47 -5.24
CA PRO A 176 -3.63 10.51 -6.27
C PRO A 176 -4.07 11.02 -7.65
N TRP A 177 -3.36 10.62 -8.70
CA TRP A 177 -3.78 10.92 -10.06
C TRP A 177 -5.16 10.35 -10.38
N PRO A 178 -5.95 11.07 -11.20
CA PRO A 178 -7.30 10.68 -11.55
C PRO A 178 -7.30 9.30 -12.19
N LEU A 179 -8.29 8.51 -11.81
CA LEU A 179 -8.50 7.20 -12.37
C LEU A 179 -9.30 7.29 -13.66
N ARG A 180 -9.07 6.34 -14.57
CA ARG A 180 -9.98 6.14 -15.70
C ARG A 180 -11.35 5.65 -15.18
N PRO A 181 -12.46 5.85 -15.92
CA PRO A 181 -13.79 5.45 -15.47
C PRO A 181 -13.91 3.99 -15.00
N ALA A 182 -13.28 3.04 -15.69
CA ALA A 182 -13.26 1.63 -15.29
C ALA A 182 -12.62 1.43 -13.90
N GLN A 183 -11.51 2.11 -13.64
CA GLN A 183 -10.76 2.03 -12.39
C GLN A 183 -11.49 2.69 -11.21
N LEU A 184 -12.37 3.67 -11.47
CA LEU A 184 -13.22 4.27 -10.44
C LEU A 184 -14.27 3.30 -9.88
N LEU A 185 -14.70 2.31 -10.66
CA LEU A 185 -15.64 1.29 -10.17
C LEU A 185 -14.97 0.39 -9.13
N ALA A 186 -13.68 0.07 -9.31
CA ALA A 186 -12.89 -0.73 -8.38
C ALA A 186 -12.72 -0.07 -7.00
N THR A 187 -12.73 1.27 -6.94
CA THR A 187 -12.61 2.00 -5.67
C THR A 187 -13.94 2.11 -4.91
N ARG A 188 -15.07 1.85 -5.56
CA ARG A 188 -16.43 1.98 -4.98
C ARG A 188 -16.93 0.74 -4.24
N GLY A 189 -16.13 -0.33 -4.16
CA GLY A 189 -16.51 -1.67 -3.67
C GLY A 189 -17.02 -1.81 -2.23
N TRP A 190 -17.30 -0.72 -1.50
CA TRP A 190 -18.02 -0.80 -0.22
C TRP A 190 -18.85 0.44 0.13
N ALA A 191 -19.46 1.10 -0.86
CA ALA A 191 -20.56 2.03 -0.61
C ALA A 191 -21.95 1.38 -0.73
N ALA A 192 -22.08 0.23 -1.41
CA ALA A 192 -23.38 -0.35 -1.76
C ALA A 192 -23.88 -1.48 -0.82
N ALA A 193 -23.06 -2.01 0.09
CA ALA A 193 -23.42 -3.17 0.91
C ALA A 193 -23.95 -2.82 2.32
N ALA A 194 -24.41 -1.58 2.54
CA ALA A 194 -25.06 -1.16 3.79
C ALA A 194 -26.55 -0.78 3.63
N HIS A 195 -27.16 -0.94 2.46
CA HIS A 195 -28.59 -0.67 2.25
C HIS A 195 -29.30 -1.84 1.58
N ILE A 196 -29.47 -2.94 2.33
CA ILE A 196 -30.65 -3.81 2.21
C ILE A 196 -31.13 -4.12 3.63
N ARG A 197 -32.23 -3.44 4.02
CA ARG A 197 -33.25 -3.76 5.05
C ARG A 197 -33.58 -2.59 5.98
N THR A 198 -34.42 -1.69 5.49
CA THR A 198 -35.67 -1.37 6.20
C THR A 198 -36.77 -1.57 5.18
N MET A 199 -37.48 -2.69 5.33
CA MET A 199 -38.72 -2.96 4.61
C MET A 199 -39.78 -1.97 5.13
N SER A 200 -40.48 -1.33 4.21
CA SER A 200 -41.86 -0.92 4.42
C SER A 200 -42.77 -2.15 4.44
#